data_AF-A0AAU8FAY3-F1
#
_entry.id   AF-A0AAU8FAY3-F1
#
_cell.length_a   1.000
_cell.length_b   1.000
_cell.length_c   1.000
_cell.angle_alpha   90.00
_cell.angle_beta   90.00
_cell.angle_gamma   90.00
#
_symmetry.space_group_name_H-M   'P 1'
#
loop_
_entity.id
_entity.type
_entity.pdbx_description
1 polymer ?
#
loop_
_entity_poly.entity_id
_entity_poly.type
_entity_poly.pdbx_seq_one_letter_code
_entity_poly.pdbx_strand_id
1 'polypeptide(L)' 'MKKVFKSNVSSFVCIGLVLLLIDFNNLSILEYIFLTTSTLAFVASLVNLAVTYYCEREERKYT' A
#
# COMPACT_ATOMS: atom_id res chain seq x y z
N MET A 1 -18.16 -2.89 9.13
CA MET A 1 -16.82 -3.53 9.13
C MET A 1 -16.79 -4.95 8.55
N LYS A 2 -17.73 -5.88 8.86
CA LYS A 2 -17.74 -7.26 8.30
C LYS A 2 -17.75 -7.36 6.76
N LYS A 3 -18.39 -6.41 6.07
CA LYS A 3 -18.52 -6.39 4.60
C LYS A 3 -17.20 -6.04 3.89
N VAL A 4 -16.37 -5.19 4.51
CA VAL A 4 -15.06 -4.76 3.98
C VAL A 4 -14.04 -5.90 4.08
N PHE A 5 -14.07 -6.64 5.20
CA PHE A 5 -13.21 -7.81 5.39
C PHE A 5 -13.46 -8.88 4.33
N LYS A 6 -14.72 -9.25 4.06
CA LYS A 6 -15.09 -10.21 3.01
C LYS A 6 -14.71 -9.74 1.60
N SER A 7 -14.83 -8.44 1.32
CA SER A 7 -14.47 -7.85 0.01
C SER A 7 -12.96 -7.91 -0.25
N ASN A 8 -12.15 -7.90 0.80
CA ASN A 8 -10.69 -7.87 0.67
C ASN A 8 -10.06 -9.27 0.71
N VAL A 9 -10.83 -10.34 1.01
CA VAL A 9 -10.33 -11.72 1.06
C VAL A 9 -9.72 -12.13 -0.28
N SER A 10 -10.36 -11.77 -1.40
CA SER A 10 -9.82 -12.07 -2.74
C SER A 10 -8.45 -11.42 -2.95
N SER A 11 -8.31 -10.14 -2.56
CA SER A 11 -7.03 -9.44 -2.63
C SER A 11 -5.97 -10.08 -1.73
N PHE A 12 -6.33 -10.48 -0.50
CA PHE A 12 -5.40 -11.19 0.40
C PHE A 12 -4.94 -12.54 -0.18
N VAL A 13 -5.86 -13.32 -0.77
CA VAL A 13 -5.53 -14.59 -1.43
C VAL A 13 -4.61 -14.37 -2.63
N CYS A 14 -4.89 -13.37 -3.47
CA CYS A 14 -4.04 -13.04 -4.61
C CYS A 14 -2.63 -12.61 -4.18
N ILE A 15 -2.52 -11.75 -3.16
CA ILE A 15 -1.22 -11.33 -2.63
C ILE A 15 -0.46 -12.53 -2.06
N GLY A 16 -1.14 -13.42 -1.31
CA GLY A 16 -0.55 -14.64 -0.78
C GLY A 16 -0.06 -15.61 -1.85
N LEU A 17 -0.81 -15.79 -2.94
CA LEU A 17 -0.40 -16.62 -4.08
C LEU A 17 0.81 -16.03 -4.81
N VAL A 18 0.85 -14.71 -5.01
CA VAL A 18 2.01 -14.04 -5.61
C VAL A 18 3.24 -14.23 -4.74
N LEU A 19 3.11 -14.06 -3.41
CA LEU A 19 4.20 -14.32 -2.46
C LEU A 19 4.67 -15.78 -2.47
N LEU A 20 3.77 -16.76 -2.63
CA LEU A 20 4.13 -18.18 -2.70
C LEU A 20 4.91 -18.52 -3.97
N LEU A 21 4.61 -17.83 -5.08
CA LEU A 21 5.26 -18.05 -6.39
C LEU A 21 6.61 -17.34 -6.51
N ILE A 22 6.95 -16.44 -5.57
CA ILE A 22 8.21 -15.73 -5.57
C ILE A 22 9.33 -16.69 -5.12
N ASP A 23 10.34 -16.82 -5.96
CA ASP A 23 11.59 -17.46 -5.60
C ASP A 23 12.45 -16.48 -4.79
N PHE A 24 12.34 -16.56 -3.46
CA PHE A 24 13.11 -15.72 -2.53
C PHE A 24 14.61 -16.04 -2.51
N ASN A 25 15.06 -17.14 -3.12
CA ASN A 25 16.49 -17.42 -3.26
C ASN A 25 17.10 -16.69 -4.46
N ASN A 26 16.29 -16.11 -5.33
CA ASN A 26 16.75 -15.30 -6.45
C ASN A 26 16.93 -13.84 -6.00
N LEU A 27 18.20 -13.43 -5.87
CA LEU A 27 18.57 -12.09 -5.40
C LEU A 27 17.93 -10.98 -6.25
N SER A 28 17.86 -11.14 -7.57
CA SER A 28 17.30 -10.14 -8.48
C SER A 28 15.79 -9.95 -8.28
N ILE A 29 15.06 -11.02 -7.95
CA ILE A 29 13.62 -10.94 -7.64
C ILE A 29 13.41 -10.21 -6.32
N LEU A 30 14.25 -10.50 -5.31
CA LEU A 30 14.18 -9.85 -4.01
C LEU A 30 14.47 -8.35 -4.10
N GLU A 31 15.48 -7.95 -4.87
CA GLU A 31 15.79 -6.54 -5.15
C GLU A 31 14.62 -5.83 -5.84
N TYR A 32 13.98 -6.48 -6.82
CA TYR A 32 12.84 -5.92 -7.52
C TYR A 32 11.63 -5.72 -6.61
N ILE A 33 11.33 -6.72 -5.75
CA ILE A 33 10.26 -6.61 -4.75
C ILE A 33 10.56 -5.49 -3.76
N PHE A 34 11.80 -5.40 -3.27
CA PHE A 34 12.20 -4.34 -2.35
C PHE A 34 12.04 -2.95 -2.98
N LEU A 35 12.51 -2.76 -4.21
CA LEU A 35 12.43 -1.46 -4.89
C LEU A 35 10.97 -1.07 -5.17
N THR A 36 10.16 -2.00 -5.65
CA THR A 36 8.75 -1.73 -5.97
C THR A 36 7.93 -1.44 -4.71
N THR A 37 8.11 -2.22 -3.64
CA THR A 37 7.41 -2.00 -2.36
C THR A 37 7.83 -0.69 -1.69
N SER A 38 9.13 -0.36 -1.71
CA SER A 38 9.66 0.89 -1.19
C SER A 38 9.12 2.11 -1.94
N THR A 39 9.08 2.03 -3.28
CA THR A 39 8.52 3.10 -4.12
C THR A 39 7.04 3.31 -3.84
N LEU A 40 6.27 2.22 -3.73
CA LEU A 40 4.83 2.29 -3.44
C LEU A 40 4.56 2.88 -2.05
N ALA A 41 5.33 2.48 -1.04
CA ALA A 41 5.22 3.02 0.31
C ALA A 41 5.54 4.52 0.36
N PHE A 42 6.57 4.96 -0.38
CA PHE A 42 6.92 6.38 -0.49
C PHE A 42 5.80 7.20 -1.14
N VAL A 43 5.23 6.73 -2.26
CA VAL A 43 4.10 7.38 -2.92
C VAL A 43 2.88 7.47 -2.00
N ALA A 44 2.54 6.37 -1.30
CA ALA A 44 1.44 6.36 -0.34
C ALA A 44 1.66 7.37 0.80
N SER A 45 2.90 7.52 1.28
CA SER A 45 3.25 8.53 2.27
C SER A 45 3.04 9.96 1.76
N LEU A 46 3.46 10.27 0.53
CA LEU A 46 3.23 11.58 -0.09
C LEU A 46 1.75 11.89 -0.26
N VAL A 47 0.96 10.91 -0.71
CA VAL A 47 -0.50 11.05 -0.84
C VAL A 47 -1.12 11.32 0.52
N ASN A 48 -0.75 10.57 1.56
CA ASN A 48 -1.24 10.80 2.91
C ASN A 48 -0.88 12.20 3.41
N LEU A 49 0.36 12.65 3.20
CA LEU A 49 0.79 13.99 3.59
C LEU A 49 -0.03 15.08 2.88
N ALA A 50 -0.25 14.93 1.58
CA ALA A 50 -1.05 15.88 0.80
C ALA A 50 -2.52 15.91 1.26
N VAL A 51 -3.11 14.75 1.52
CA VAL A 51 -4.48 14.63 2.05
C VAL A 51 -4.59 15.27 3.43
N THR A 52 -3.66 14.97 4.34
CA THR A 52 -3.64 15.59 5.68
C THR A 52 -3.54 17.10 5.59
N TYR A 53 -2.63 17.63 4.76
CA TYR A 53 -2.49 19.07 4.54
C TYR A 53 -3.77 19.70 3.98
N TYR A 54 -4.44 19.03 3.03
CA TYR A 54 -5.71 19.50 2.50
C TYR A 54 -6.79 19.56 3.58
N CYS A 55 -6.93 18.50 4.38
CA CYS A 55 -7.89 18.43 5.48
C CYS A 55 -7.62 19.52 6.53
N GLU A 56 -6.38 19.68 6.99
CA GLU A 56 -6.02 20.74 7.95
C GLU A 56 -6.30 22.13 7.39
N ARG A 57 -6.05 22.34 6.08
CA ARG A 57 -6.34 23.63 5.42
C ARG A 57 -7.83 23.91 5.34
N GLU A 58 -8.66 22.90 5.09
CA GLU A 58 -10.12 23.06 5.11
C GLU A 58 -10.63 23.35 6.51
N GLU A 59 -10.18 22.63 7.54
CA GLU A 59 -10.61 22.86 8.92
C GLU A 59 -10.33 24.30 9.40
N ARG A 60 -9.17 24.85 9.03
CA ARG A 60 -8.82 26.25 9.33
C ARG A 60 -9.62 27.30 8.55
N LYS A 61 -10.32 26.94 7.48
CA LYS A 61 -11.20 27.88 6.76
C LYS A 61 -12.56 28.05 7.44
N TYR A 62 -12.97 27.09 8.26
CA TYR A 62 -14.27 27.06 8.93
C TYR A 62 -14.19 27.37 10.44
N THR A 63 -13.01 27.73 10.94
CA THR A 63 -12.75 28.22 12.31
C THR A 63 -12.32 29.68 12.26
#